data_AF-A0A2V1AJ58-F1
#
_entry.id   AF-A0A2V1AJ58-F1
#
_cell.length_a   1.000
_cell.length_b   1.000
_cell.length_c   1.000
_cell.angle_alpha   90.00
_cell.angle_beta   90.00
_cell.angle_gamma   90.00
#
_symmetry.space_group_name_H-M   'P 1'
#
loop_
_entity.id
_entity.type
_entity.pdbx_description
1 polymer ?
#
loop_
_entity_poly.entity_id
_entity_poly.type
_entity_poly.pdbx_seq_one_letter_code
_entity_poly.pdbx_strand_id
1 'polypeptide(L)'
;MGHEFVATVVEKGDAIDDSAFAVGDDVISCFTIQCGECWYCQNGYSGTCDKTNTFGKIGLEGGQAEYVLVPYAKSTLHKKPQSSDDDSVYVLMADIFVTGYFGIKKVMDHLSSFKTKDITILQIGAGPVGLCSVRILKHFGFKYVVVVDGIPERLEHAKKLGAHDTVNFKTETDKLQKLIETGTGGLGFDAILEIVGAQSSMRTAFDSVRRVALSVQLEWVTSHFHLMVWRLTRSVLSSALADAMAGHCLEML
;
A
#
# COMPACT_ATOMS: atom_id res chain seq x y z
N MET A 1 1.74 6.86 -19.43
CA MET A 1 1.16 6.76 -18.06
C MET A 1 1.17 5.30 -17.61
N GLY A 2 0.87 5.01 -16.35
CA GLY A 2 0.79 3.66 -15.77
C GLY A 2 2.07 3.22 -15.09
N HIS A 3 1.99 2.86 -13.81
CA HIS A 3 3.11 2.40 -12.98
C HIS A 3 2.87 1.06 -12.29
N GLU A 4 1.69 0.48 -12.45
CA GLU A 4 1.36 -0.85 -11.94
C GLU A 4 1.27 -1.80 -13.13
N PHE A 5 2.22 -2.73 -13.26
CA PHE A 5 2.20 -3.70 -14.35
C PHE A 5 2.93 -4.99 -14.02
N VAL A 6 2.39 -6.07 -14.59
CA VAL A 6 3.04 -7.36 -14.80
C VAL A 6 3.38 -7.44 -16.29
N ALA A 7 4.53 -8.02 -16.62
CA ALA A 7 4.96 -8.16 -18.01
C ALA A 7 5.76 -9.44 -18.22
N THR A 8 5.91 -9.85 -19.47
CA THR A 8 6.86 -10.90 -19.87
C THR A 8 8.09 -10.24 -20.47
N VAL A 9 9.28 -10.68 -20.08
CA VAL A 9 10.55 -10.19 -20.63
C VAL A 9 10.67 -10.62 -22.09
N VAL A 10 10.62 -9.67 -23.02
CA VAL A 10 10.77 -9.94 -24.47
C VAL A 10 12.19 -9.65 -24.97
N GLU A 11 12.91 -8.77 -24.28
CA GLU A 11 14.29 -8.38 -24.59
C GLU A 11 14.98 -7.94 -23.30
N LYS A 12 16.30 -8.11 -23.21
CA LYS A 12 17.12 -7.62 -22.09
C LYS A 12 18.45 -7.09 -22.59
N GLY A 13 18.99 -6.11 -21.86
CA GLY A 13 20.34 -5.59 -22.15
C GLY A 13 21.44 -6.59 -21.77
N ASP A 14 22.58 -6.49 -22.44
CA ASP A 14 23.73 -7.42 -22.29
C ASP A 14 24.25 -7.54 -20.85
N ALA A 15 24.06 -6.49 -20.04
CA ALA A 15 24.46 -6.47 -18.63
C ALA A 15 23.54 -7.28 -17.69
N ILE A 16 22.40 -7.78 -18.20
CA ILE A 16 21.46 -8.60 -17.44
C ILE A 16 21.75 -10.07 -17.75
N ASP A 17 22.23 -10.78 -16.74
CA ASP A 17 22.44 -12.21 -16.80
C ASP A 17 21.12 -13.00 -16.72
N ASP A 18 21.07 -14.19 -17.31
CA ASP A 18 19.87 -15.05 -17.34
C ASP A 18 19.46 -15.56 -15.95
N SER A 19 20.40 -15.57 -14.99
CA SER A 19 20.08 -15.96 -13.60
C SER A 19 19.23 -14.89 -12.90
N ALA A 20 19.41 -13.62 -13.29
CA ALA A 20 18.53 -12.53 -12.91
C ALA A 20 17.23 -12.55 -13.71
N PHE A 21 17.29 -12.44 -15.04
CA PHE A 21 16.11 -12.48 -15.92
C PHE A 21 16.46 -13.06 -17.30
N ALA A 22 15.61 -13.96 -17.78
CA ALA A 22 15.66 -14.50 -19.13
C ALA A 22 14.49 -14.00 -19.99
N VAL A 23 14.65 -14.02 -21.31
CA VAL A 23 13.52 -13.80 -22.23
C VAL A 23 12.48 -14.90 -22.00
N GLY A 24 11.22 -14.50 -21.83
CA GLY A 24 10.11 -15.37 -21.46
C GLY A 24 9.81 -15.41 -19.95
N ASP A 25 10.64 -14.82 -19.09
CA ASP A 25 10.32 -14.70 -17.67
C ASP A 25 9.14 -13.72 -17.48
N ASP A 26 8.14 -14.12 -16.70
CA ASP A 26 7.12 -13.21 -16.19
C ASP A 26 7.65 -12.43 -14.98
N VAL A 27 7.39 -11.13 -14.96
CA VAL A 27 7.91 -10.19 -13.96
C VAL A 27 6.83 -9.24 -13.45
N ILE A 28 7.03 -8.78 -12.21
CA ILE A 28 6.26 -7.74 -11.56
C ILE A 28 7.21 -6.54 -11.41
N SER A 29 6.75 -5.34 -11.79
CA SER A 29 7.53 -4.12 -11.61
C SER A 29 7.16 -3.41 -10.32
N CYS A 30 8.15 -2.92 -9.58
CA CYS A 30 7.91 -1.84 -8.64
C CYS A 30 7.50 -0.57 -9.41
N PHE A 31 6.60 0.23 -8.85
CA PHE A 31 6.08 1.46 -9.46
C PHE A 31 7.14 2.56 -9.67
N THR A 32 8.30 2.46 -9.00
CA THR A 32 9.45 3.35 -9.18
C THR A 32 10.69 2.59 -9.61
N ILE A 33 11.51 3.23 -10.45
CA ILE A 33 12.86 2.72 -10.74
C ILE A 33 13.80 3.02 -9.57
N GLN A 34 14.74 2.11 -9.33
CA GLN A 34 15.70 2.23 -8.23
C GLN A 34 17.06 1.69 -8.64
N CYS A 35 18.16 2.40 -8.33
CA CYS A 35 19.49 2.04 -8.84
C CYS A 35 20.13 0.81 -8.19
N GLY A 36 19.66 0.38 -7.02
CA GLY A 36 20.21 -0.76 -6.29
C GLY A 36 21.55 -0.51 -5.59
N GLU A 37 22.25 0.60 -5.87
CA GLU A 37 23.63 0.83 -5.37
C GLU A 37 23.76 1.96 -4.32
N CYS A 38 22.81 2.91 -4.28
CA CYS A 38 22.87 4.03 -3.33
C CYS A 38 22.62 3.57 -1.88
N TRP A 39 22.97 4.43 -0.91
CA TRP A 39 22.78 4.15 0.51
C TRP A 39 21.34 3.74 0.83
N TYR A 40 20.35 4.44 0.27
CA TYR A 40 18.93 4.12 0.50
C TYR A 40 18.54 2.74 -0.02
N CYS A 41 18.98 2.38 -1.23
CA CYS A 41 18.71 1.06 -1.80
C CYS A 41 19.34 -0.05 -0.96
N GLN A 42 20.59 0.13 -0.52
CA GLN A 42 21.33 -0.85 0.28
C GLN A 42 20.79 -1.01 1.71
N ASN A 43 19.99 -0.06 2.20
CA ASN A 43 19.43 -0.06 3.55
C ASN A 43 17.90 -0.29 3.58
N GLY A 44 17.29 -0.77 2.48
CA GLY A 44 15.86 -1.09 2.44
C GLY A 44 14.92 0.12 2.34
N TYR A 45 15.45 1.28 1.96
CA TYR A 45 14.70 2.53 1.74
C TYR A 45 14.64 2.88 0.25
N SER A 46 14.48 1.88 -0.60
CA SER A 46 14.64 2.06 -2.05
C SER A 46 13.62 3.02 -2.68
N GLY A 47 12.47 3.25 -2.03
CA GLY A 47 11.51 4.32 -2.39
C GLY A 47 12.04 5.75 -2.26
N THR A 48 13.21 5.95 -1.64
CA THR A 48 13.93 7.25 -1.59
C THR A 48 15.27 7.18 -2.32
N CYS A 49 15.38 6.34 -3.34
CA CYS A 49 16.60 6.19 -4.13
C CYS A 49 17.06 7.51 -4.77
N ASP A 50 18.39 7.75 -4.79
CA ASP A 50 19.00 8.95 -5.41
C ASP A 50 18.75 9.04 -6.92
N LYS A 51 18.61 7.89 -7.59
CA LYS A 51 18.36 7.77 -9.03
C LYS A 51 16.99 7.09 -9.24
N THR A 52 15.92 7.85 -9.06
CA THR A 52 14.55 7.34 -9.14
C THR A 52 13.66 8.18 -10.05
N ASN A 53 12.64 7.53 -10.60
CA ASN A 53 11.48 8.16 -11.23
C ASN A 53 10.29 7.18 -11.13
N THR A 54 9.08 7.70 -11.28
CA THR A 54 7.84 6.89 -11.29
C THR A 54 7.44 6.60 -12.72
N PHE A 55 7.08 5.36 -13.02
CA PHE A 55 6.62 5.00 -14.36
C PHE A 55 5.40 5.84 -14.79
N GLY A 56 5.41 6.33 -16.02
CA GLY A 56 4.36 7.18 -16.55
C GLY A 56 4.39 8.65 -16.08
N LYS A 57 5.45 9.07 -15.38
CA LYS A 57 5.76 10.47 -15.08
C LYS A 57 6.67 11.05 -16.17
N ILE A 58 6.75 12.38 -16.28
CA ILE A 58 7.66 13.05 -17.22
C ILE A 58 9.09 12.50 -17.04
N GLY A 59 9.71 12.08 -18.13
CA GLY A 59 11.05 11.50 -18.15
C GLY A 59 11.14 9.99 -17.90
N LEU A 60 10.01 9.30 -17.69
CA LEU A 60 9.95 7.84 -17.66
C LEU A 60 8.59 7.36 -18.18
N GLU A 61 8.58 6.71 -19.35
CA GLU A 61 7.35 6.14 -19.93
C GLU A 61 6.73 5.10 -18.99
N GLY A 62 5.44 4.80 -19.17
CA GLY A 62 4.69 3.92 -18.28
C GLY A 62 4.19 2.64 -18.94
N GLY A 63 3.68 1.72 -18.13
CA GLY A 63 3.25 0.38 -18.54
C GLY A 63 1.89 0.32 -19.25
N GLN A 64 1.17 1.43 -19.42
CA GLN A 64 -0.04 1.45 -20.27
C GLN A 64 0.35 1.54 -21.75
N ALA A 65 1.10 0.55 -22.21
CA ALA A 65 1.64 0.43 -23.57
C ALA A 65 1.86 -1.07 -23.89
N GLU A 66 2.08 -1.39 -25.17
CA GLU A 66 2.40 -2.77 -25.59
C GLU A 66 3.80 -3.21 -25.12
N TYR A 67 4.72 -2.25 -24.96
CA TYR A 67 6.08 -2.47 -24.47
C TYR A 67 6.46 -1.36 -23.50
N VAL A 68 7.25 -1.72 -22.48
CA VAL A 68 7.80 -0.77 -21.50
C VAL A 68 9.28 -1.06 -21.30
N LEU A 69 10.10 -0.04 -21.40
CA LEU A 69 11.51 -0.12 -21.03
C LEU A 69 11.64 0.04 -19.52
N VAL A 70 12.29 -0.91 -18.86
CA VAL A 70 12.51 -0.88 -17.41
C VAL A 70 13.99 -0.64 -17.08
N PRO A 71 14.39 0.60 -16.77
CA PRO A 71 15.72 0.89 -16.26
C PRO A 71 15.99 0.17 -14.94
N TYR A 72 17.26 -0.15 -14.70
CA TYR A 72 17.72 -0.81 -13.48
C TYR A 72 16.93 -2.10 -13.17
N ALA A 73 16.65 -2.90 -14.20
CA ALA A 73 15.78 -4.08 -14.11
C ALA A 73 16.09 -5.00 -12.91
N LYS A 74 17.37 -5.26 -12.60
CA LYS A 74 17.78 -6.11 -11.47
C LYS A 74 17.26 -5.66 -10.10
N SER A 75 17.04 -4.36 -9.94
CA SER A 75 16.55 -3.79 -8.69
C SER A 75 15.10 -3.34 -8.81
N THR A 76 14.57 -3.05 -10.00
CA THR A 76 13.18 -2.60 -10.20
C THR A 76 12.20 -3.76 -10.37
N LEU A 77 12.61 -4.86 -11.02
CA LEU A 77 11.76 -6.00 -11.33
C LEU A 77 11.92 -7.13 -10.31
N HIS A 78 10.84 -7.89 -10.17
CA HIS A 78 10.80 -9.15 -9.43
C HIS A 78 10.23 -10.24 -10.34
N LYS A 79 10.75 -11.47 -10.26
CA LYS A 79 10.12 -12.60 -10.96
C LYS A 79 8.72 -12.81 -10.41
N LYS A 80 7.73 -12.92 -11.29
CA LYS A 80 6.34 -13.17 -10.92
C LYS A 80 6.24 -14.59 -10.32
N PRO A 81 5.74 -14.73 -9.09
CA PRO A 81 5.49 -16.05 -8.52
C PRO A 81 4.38 -16.78 -9.27
N GLN A 82 4.37 -18.10 -9.19
CA GLN A 82 3.39 -18.97 -9.89
C GLN A 82 2.26 -19.42 -8.94
N SER A 83 2.00 -18.65 -7.88
CA SER A 83 1.08 -19.01 -6.78
C SER A 83 -0.41 -18.76 -7.09
N SER A 84 -0.70 -18.04 -8.17
CA SER A 84 -2.02 -17.62 -8.62
C SER A 84 -2.02 -17.46 -10.13
N ASP A 85 -3.09 -17.94 -10.77
CA ASP A 85 -3.37 -17.73 -12.20
C ASP A 85 -4.01 -16.35 -12.46
N ASP A 86 -4.49 -15.68 -11.42
CA ASP A 86 -5.07 -14.34 -11.51
C ASP A 86 -3.98 -13.27 -11.40
N ASP A 87 -3.67 -12.64 -12.53
CA ASP A 87 -2.69 -11.56 -12.62
C ASP A 87 -3.07 -10.30 -11.83
N SER A 88 -4.36 -10.10 -11.54
CA SER A 88 -4.80 -8.92 -10.81
C SER A 88 -4.16 -8.84 -9.42
N VAL A 89 -3.91 -9.98 -8.77
CA VAL A 89 -3.21 -10.11 -7.48
C VAL A 89 -1.80 -9.51 -7.56
N TYR A 90 -1.06 -9.82 -8.62
CA TYR A 90 0.32 -9.35 -8.78
C TYR A 90 0.40 -7.89 -9.17
N VAL A 91 -0.59 -7.37 -9.89
CA VAL A 91 -0.69 -5.92 -10.15
C VAL A 91 -0.81 -5.13 -8.85
N LEU A 92 -1.55 -5.65 -7.84
CA LEU A 92 -1.61 -5.00 -6.52
C LEU A 92 -0.23 -4.92 -5.84
N MET A 93 0.64 -5.91 -6.08
CA MET A 93 2.00 -5.95 -5.52
C MET A 93 2.97 -4.97 -6.18
N ALA A 94 2.62 -4.42 -7.34
CA ALA A 94 3.44 -3.42 -8.01
C ALA A 94 3.48 -2.07 -7.25
N ASP A 95 2.40 -1.74 -6.52
CA ASP A 95 2.29 -0.51 -5.72
C ASP A 95 1.45 -0.72 -4.46
N ILE A 96 0.13 -0.78 -4.60
CA ILE A 96 -0.78 -0.50 -3.47
C ILE A 96 -0.66 -1.49 -2.31
N PHE A 97 -0.35 -2.75 -2.57
CA PHE A 97 -0.13 -3.76 -1.54
C PHE A 97 1.20 -3.52 -0.80
N VAL A 98 2.28 -3.29 -1.55
CA VAL A 98 3.62 -3.07 -0.97
C VAL A 98 3.71 -1.73 -0.25
N THR A 99 2.97 -0.71 -0.71
CA THR A 99 2.81 0.57 -0.03
C THR A 99 2.16 0.40 1.35
N GLY A 100 1.06 -0.37 1.43
CA GLY A 100 0.44 -0.73 2.70
C GLY A 100 1.37 -1.55 3.60
N TYR A 101 2.03 -2.56 3.03
CA TYR A 101 2.98 -3.41 3.76
C TYR A 101 4.14 -2.61 4.36
N PHE A 102 4.71 -1.67 3.62
CA PHE A 102 5.81 -0.83 4.09
C PHE A 102 5.43 -0.03 5.34
N GLY A 103 4.21 0.54 5.37
CA GLY A 103 3.72 1.24 6.55
C GLY A 103 3.56 0.33 7.76
N ILE A 104 2.98 -0.84 7.54
CA ILE A 104 2.77 -1.85 8.59
C ILE A 104 4.10 -2.39 9.10
N LYS A 105 5.09 -2.59 8.22
CA LYS A 105 6.44 -2.99 8.60
C LYS A 105 7.07 -1.99 9.58
N LYS A 106 6.94 -0.67 9.33
CA LYS A 106 7.41 0.35 10.29
C LYS A 106 6.73 0.24 11.65
N VAL A 107 5.42 -0.03 11.66
CA VAL A 107 4.67 -0.27 12.92
C VAL A 107 5.20 -1.50 13.65
N MET A 108 5.40 -2.61 12.94
CA MET A 108 5.95 -3.84 13.52
C MET A 108 7.36 -3.65 14.05
N ASP A 109 8.23 -2.98 13.31
CA ASP A 109 9.62 -2.72 13.73
C ASP A 109 9.63 -1.84 15.00
N HIS A 110 8.83 -0.77 15.02
CA HIS A 110 8.73 0.15 16.17
C HIS A 110 8.12 -0.50 17.42
N LEU A 111 7.12 -1.38 17.25
CA LEU A 111 6.40 -2.04 18.34
C LEU A 111 6.83 -3.50 18.52
N SER A 112 8.03 -3.87 18.06
CA SER A 112 8.55 -5.24 18.06
C SER A 112 8.62 -5.89 19.46
N SER A 113 8.66 -5.09 20.52
CA SER A 113 8.62 -5.57 21.92
C SER A 113 7.21 -5.92 22.42
N PHE A 114 6.17 -5.60 21.66
CA PHE A 114 4.77 -5.84 22.00
C PHE A 114 4.19 -6.98 21.16
N LYS A 115 3.19 -7.68 21.71
CA LYS A 115 2.46 -8.71 20.95
C LYS A 115 1.44 -8.02 20.04
N THR A 116 1.41 -8.36 18.76
CA THR A 116 0.51 -7.74 17.76
C THR A 116 -0.97 -7.75 18.16
N LYS A 117 -1.41 -8.79 18.86
CA LYS A 117 -2.78 -8.91 19.38
C LYS A 117 -3.15 -7.87 20.46
N ASP A 118 -2.16 -7.28 21.12
CA ASP A 118 -2.33 -6.31 22.21
C ASP A 118 -2.13 -4.86 21.71
N ILE A 119 -1.86 -4.68 20.41
CA ILE A 119 -1.65 -3.39 19.75
C ILE A 119 -2.96 -2.90 19.12
N THR A 120 -3.31 -1.65 19.39
CA THR A 120 -4.44 -0.90 18.83
C THR A 120 -3.96 -0.01 17.69
N ILE A 121 -4.63 -0.12 16.54
CA ILE A 121 -4.30 0.63 15.33
C ILE A 121 -5.50 1.44 14.90
N LEU A 122 -5.28 2.73 14.63
CA LEU A 122 -6.20 3.55 13.86
C LEU A 122 -5.71 3.62 12.42
N GLN A 123 -6.53 3.19 11.48
CA GLN A 123 -6.28 3.42 10.06
C GLN A 123 -7.26 4.47 9.55
N ILE A 124 -6.74 5.54 8.96
CA ILE A 124 -7.54 6.60 8.34
C ILE A 124 -7.42 6.40 6.83
N GLY A 125 -8.54 6.05 6.20
CA GLY A 125 -8.64 5.71 4.78
C GLY A 125 -8.94 4.23 4.55
N ALA A 126 -10.00 3.96 3.78
CA ALA A 126 -10.38 2.64 3.30
C ALA A 126 -10.37 2.57 1.76
N GLY A 127 -9.47 3.33 1.12
CA GLY A 127 -9.17 3.21 -0.32
C GLY A 127 -8.40 1.91 -0.64
N PRO A 128 -7.95 1.71 -1.90
CA PRO A 128 -7.28 0.46 -2.30
C PRO A 128 -6.07 0.08 -1.43
N VAL A 129 -5.16 1.03 -1.17
CA VAL A 129 -4.02 0.85 -0.24
C VAL A 129 -4.51 0.53 1.17
N GLY A 130 -5.55 1.23 1.64
CA GLY A 130 -6.14 1.03 2.96
C GLY A 130 -6.77 -0.36 3.12
N LEU A 131 -7.49 -0.86 2.13
CA LEU A 131 -8.04 -2.21 2.16
C LEU A 131 -6.92 -3.25 2.17
N CYS A 132 -5.87 -3.07 1.34
CA CYS A 132 -4.69 -3.94 1.36
C CYS A 132 -4.06 -3.96 2.75
N SER A 133 -3.94 -2.78 3.36
CA SER A 133 -3.39 -2.62 4.72
C SER A 133 -4.21 -3.38 5.76
N VAL A 134 -5.54 -3.33 5.73
CA VAL A 134 -6.39 -4.12 6.65
C VAL A 134 -6.11 -5.62 6.50
N ARG A 135 -5.99 -6.11 5.26
CA ARG A 135 -5.73 -7.53 5.01
C ARG A 135 -4.36 -7.96 5.52
N ILE A 136 -3.34 -7.12 5.32
CA ILE A 136 -1.97 -7.34 5.81
C ILE A 136 -1.92 -7.31 7.35
N LEU A 137 -2.56 -6.32 7.99
CA LEU A 137 -2.67 -6.24 9.45
C LEU A 137 -3.31 -7.50 10.04
N LYS A 138 -4.40 -7.96 9.41
CA LYS A 138 -5.08 -9.19 9.83
C LYS A 138 -4.15 -10.41 9.73
N HIS A 139 -3.37 -10.51 8.66
CA HIS A 139 -2.39 -11.58 8.47
C HIS A 139 -1.32 -11.60 9.57
N PHE A 140 -0.77 -10.45 9.94
CA PHE A 140 0.21 -10.32 11.04
C PHE A 140 -0.40 -10.40 12.45
N GLY A 141 -1.69 -10.71 12.56
CA GLY A 141 -2.35 -11.00 13.84
C GLY A 141 -2.77 -9.77 14.65
N PHE A 142 -2.77 -8.58 14.05
CA PHE A 142 -3.37 -7.39 14.68
C PHE A 142 -4.87 -7.59 14.85
N LYS A 143 -5.36 -7.39 16.07
CA LYS A 143 -6.76 -7.68 16.44
C LYS A 143 -7.63 -6.43 16.57
N TYR A 144 -7.04 -5.30 16.92
CA TYR A 144 -7.77 -4.07 17.25
C TYR A 144 -7.46 -2.98 16.23
N VAL A 145 -7.90 -3.20 14.99
CA VAL A 145 -7.76 -2.26 13.88
C VAL A 145 -9.08 -1.51 13.68
N VAL A 146 -9.09 -0.21 13.96
CA VAL A 146 -10.24 0.69 13.73
C VAL A 146 -9.99 1.43 12.42
N VAL A 147 -10.94 1.35 11.48
CA VAL A 147 -10.82 1.98 10.15
C VAL A 147 -11.79 3.15 10.02
N VAL A 148 -11.28 4.31 9.60
CA VAL A 148 -12.07 5.54 9.42
C VAL A 148 -12.15 5.89 7.93
N ASP A 149 -13.35 6.09 7.41
CA ASP A 149 -13.61 6.55 6.04
C ASP A 149 -14.97 7.28 5.99
N GLY A 150 -15.33 7.89 4.87
CA GLY A 150 -16.61 8.56 4.67
C GLY A 150 -17.57 7.79 3.75
N ILE A 151 -17.11 6.70 3.13
CA ILE A 151 -17.88 5.89 2.17
C ILE A 151 -18.30 4.57 2.84
N PRO A 152 -19.61 4.34 3.08
CA PRO A 152 -20.10 3.13 3.77
C PRO A 152 -19.63 1.81 3.16
N GLU A 153 -19.68 1.68 1.84
CA GLU A 153 -19.26 0.46 1.13
C GLU A 153 -17.78 0.09 1.40
N ARG A 154 -16.89 1.09 1.49
CA ARG A 154 -15.48 0.86 1.81
C ARG A 154 -15.30 0.35 3.24
N LEU A 155 -16.10 0.85 4.18
CA LEU A 155 -16.11 0.39 5.57
C LEU A 155 -16.65 -1.04 5.68
N GLU A 156 -17.67 -1.39 4.91
CA GLU A 156 -18.18 -2.76 4.83
C GLU A 156 -17.09 -3.73 4.31
N HIS A 157 -16.35 -3.34 3.25
CA HIS A 157 -15.21 -4.11 2.78
C HIS A 157 -14.10 -4.21 3.84
N ALA A 158 -13.78 -3.13 4.54
CA ALA A 158 -12.81 -3.17 5.63
C ALA A 158 -13.21 -4.17 6.72
N LYS A 159 -14.49 -4.21 7.14
CA LYS A 159 -15.01 -5.21 8.08
C LYS A 159 -14.84 -6.63 7.56
N LYS A 160 -15.21 -6.90 6.30
CA LYS A 160 -15.05 -8.23 5.66
C LYS A 160 -13.59 -8.68 5.63
N LEU A 161 -12.66 -7.76 5.39
CA LEU A 161 -11.22 -8.04 5.32
C LEU A 161 -10.54 -8.18 6.71
N GLY A 162 -11.26 -7.87 7.79
CA GLY A 162 -10.81 -8.14 9.15
C GLY A 162 -10.63 -6.92 10.05
N ALA A 163 -11.10 -5.74 9.66
CA ALA A 163 -11.17 -4.59 10.57
C ALA A 163 -12.01 -4.93 11.80
N HIS A 164 -11.51 -4.55 12.98
CA HIS A 164 -12.21 -4.75 14.26
C HIS A 164 -13.42 -3.83 14.34
N ASP A 165 -13.20 -2.54 14.12
CA ASP A 165 -14.26 -1.54 14.05
C ASP A 165 -14.09 -0.56 12.89
N THR A 166 -15.19 0.11 12.57
CA THR A 166 -15.25 1.10 11.48
C THR A 166 -15.97 2.34 11.93
N VAL A 167 -15.47 3.52 11.51
CA VAL A 167 -16.08 4.82 11.79
C VAL A 167 -16.36 5.54 10.49
N ASN A 168 -17.63 5.89 10.27
CA ASN A 168 -18.00 6.82 9.23
C ASN A 168 -17.94 8.26 9.75
N PHE A 169 -16.87 9.00 9.44
CA PHE A 169 -16.67 10.34 9.99
C PHE A 169 -17.73 11.37 9.53
N LYS A 170 -18.53 11.06 8.50
CA LYS A 170 -19.60 11.95 8.03
C LYS A 170 -20.89 11.78 8.84
N THR A 171 -21.16 10.57 9.34
CA THR A 171 -22.42 10.23 10.02
C THR A 171 -22.24 9.93 11.51
N GLU A 172 -21.04 9.57 11.94
CA GLU A 172 -20.69 9.15 13.31
C GLU A 172 -19.62 10.08 13.89
N THR A 173 -19.92 11.39 13.97
CA THR A 173 -18.94 12.45 14.26
C THR A 173 -18.26 12.34 15.63
N ASP A 174 -18.87 11.67 16.60
CA ASP A 174 -18.37 11.49 17.97
C ASP A 174 -17.79 10.09 18.25
N LYS A 175 -17.95 9.14 17.32
CA LYS A 175 -17.61 7.73 17.57
C LYS A 175 -16.12 7.51 17.77
N LEU A 176 -15.28 8.18 16.98
CA LEU A 176 -13.82 8.06 17.14
C LEU A 176 -13.37 8.54 18.53
N GLN A 177 -13.90 9.68 18.98
CA GLN A 177 -13.60 10.22 20.31
C GLN A 177 -14.06 9.24 21.42
N LYS A 178 -15.26 8.68 21.29
CA LYS A 178 -15.77 7.65 22.22
C LYS A 178 -14.89 6.40 22.25
N LEU A 179 -14.39 5.94 21.10
CA LEU A 179 -13.46 4.81 21.02
C LEU A 179 -12.13 5.11 21.72
N ILE A 180 -11.64 6.35 21.62
CA ILE A 180 -10.44 6.78 22.37
C ILE A 180 -10.71 6.73 23.87
N GLU A 181 -11.79 7.37 24.33
CA GLU A 181 -12.12 7.46 25.76
C GLU A 181 -12.36 6.08 26.40
N THR A 182 -13.17 5.25 25.74
CA THR A 182 -13.63 3.97 26.32
C THR A 182 -12.76 2.78 25.91
N GLY A 183 -12.25 2.76 24.67
CA GLY A 183 -11.49 1.65 24.12
C GLY A 183 -9.99 1.74 24.40
N THR A 184 -9.45 2.95 24.58
CA THR A 184 -8.02 3.17 24.85
C THR A 184 -7.76 3.81 26.23
N GLY A 185 -8.79 3.95 27.06
CA GLY A 185 -8.68 4.62 28.37
C GLY A 185 -8.32 6.11 28.27
N GLY A 186 -8.69 6.77 27.16
CA GLY A 186 -8.36 8.16 26.87
C GLY A 186 -6.92 8.40 26.44
N LEU A 187 -6.13 7.36 26.18
CA LEU A 187 -4.72 7.50 25.81
C LEU A 187 -4.50 7.70 24.31
N GLY A 188 -5.38 7.19 23.46
CA GLY A 188 -5.19 7.12 22.01
C GLY A 188 -4.65 5.76 21.55
N PHE A 189 -4.42 5.63 20.25
CA PHE A 189 -3.99 4.38 19.62
C PHE A 189 -2.46 4.21 19.63
N ASP A 190 -2.00 2.97 19.65
CA ASP A 190 -0.58 2.60 19.68
C ASP A 190 0.14 2.86 18.36
N ALA A 191 -0.59 2.80 17.25
CA ALA A 191 -0.10 3.23 15.95
C ALA A 191 -1.23 3.79 15.08
N ILE A 192 -0.88 4.75 14.23
CA ILE A 192 -1.77 5.32 13.22
C ILE A 192 -1.23 5.02 11.81
N LEU A 193 -2.09 4.56 10.92
CA LEU A 193 -1.83 4.50 9.49
C LEU A 193 -2.69 5.56 8.79
N GLU A 194 -2.07 6.63 8.31
CA GLU A 194 -2.71 7.70 7.54
C GLU A 194 -2.53 7.42 6.04
N ILE A 195 -3.65 7.17 5.36
CA ILE A 195 -3.71 6.68 3.97
C ILE A 195 -4.76 7.48 3.19
N VAL A 196 -4.78 8.81 3.39
CA VAL A 196 -5.67 9.76 2.69
C VAL A 196 -4.91 11.01 2.22
N GLY A 197 -3.83 11.39 2.91
CA GLY A 197 -3.00 12.53 2.51
C GLY A 197 -3.66 13.91 2.68
N ALA A 198 -4.81 13.99 3.36
CA ALA A 198 -5.52 15.24 3.60
C ALA A 198 -5.03 15.92 4.89
N GLN A 199 -5.05 17.26 4.93
CA GLN A 199 -4.67 18.00 6.15
C GLN A 199 -5.58 17.65 7.35
N SER A 200 -6.86 17.43 7.09
CA SER A 200 -7.82 17.02 8.12
C SER A 200 -7.54 15.61 8.64
N SER A 201 -7.18 14.65 7.77
CA SER A 201 -6.85 13.29 8.20
C SER A 201 -5.54 13.26 9.00
N MET A 202 -4.54 14.03 8.59
CA MET A 202 -3.29 14.19 9.34
C MET A 202 -3.53 14.78 10.73
N ARG A 203 -4.39 15.81 10.85
CA ARG A 203 -4.76 16.36 12.17
C ARG A 203 -5.43 15.31 13.05
N THR A 204 -6.41 14.58 12.52
CA THR A 204 -7.05 13.48 13.25
C THR A 204 -6.04 12.42 13.69
N ALA A 205 -5.04 12.10 12.85
CA ALA A 205 -3.97 11.17 13.22
C ALA A 205 -3.17 11.67 14.43
N PHE A 206 -2.76 12.94 14.44
CA PHE A 206 -2.04 13.54 15.56
C PHE A 206 -2.88 13.63 16.84
N ASP A 207 -4.17 13.95 16.72
CA ASP A 207 -5.06 14.06 17.88
C ASP A 207 -5.43 12.68 18.47
N SER A 208 -5.27 11.59 17.70
CA SER A 208 -5.67 10.23 18.09
C SER A 208 -4.50 9.33 18.53
N VAL A 209 -3.25 9.76 18.38
CA VAL A 209 -2.07 8.95 18.73
C VAL A 209 -1.71 9.09 20.20
N ARG A 210 -1.38 7.98 20.87
CA ARG A 210 -0.92 8.03 22.26
C ARG A 210 0.52 8.55 22.39
N ARG A 211 0.95 8.82 23.62
CA ARG A 211 2.37 9.14 23.89
C ARG A 211 3.26 7.92 23.59
N VAL A 212 4.43 8.17 22.99
CA VAL A 212 5.41 7.13 22.64
C VAL A 212 4.87 6.10 21.62
N ALA A 213 3.93 6.53 20.76
CA ALA A 213 3.41 5.76 19.64
C ALA A 213 3.91 6.29 18.28
N LEU A 214 3.59 5.55 17.21
CA LEU A 214 4.01 5.86 15.85
C LEU A 214 2.82 6.23 14.97
N SER A 215 2.92 7.36 14.25
CA SER A 215 2.03 7.68 13.14
C SER A 215 2.79 7.54 11.83
N VAL A 216 2.28 6.72 10.91
CA VAL A 216 2.87 6.51 9.58
C VAL A 216 1.92 7.06 8.53
N GLN A 217 2.43 8.01 7.75
CA GLN A 217 1.76 8.53 6.57
C GLN A 217 2.27 7.81 5.32
N LEU A 218 1.35 7.35 4.48
CA LEU A 218 1.67 6.62 3.24
C LEU A 218 1.39 7.40 1.96
N GLU A 219 0.57 8.45 2.01
CA GLU A 219 0.22 9.23 0.81
C GLU A 219 1.07 10.49 0.61
N TRP A 220 1.25 10.86 -0.67
CA TRP A 220 1.93 12.07 -1.08
C TRP A 220 1.07 13.32 -0.79
N VAL A 221 1.57 14.23 0.04
CA VAL A 221 0.95 15.56 0.22
C VAL A 221 1.17 16.37 -1.06
N THR A 222 0.15 16.46 -1.91
CA THR A 222 0.20 17.37 -3.07
C THR A 222 -0.41 18.72 -2.68
N SER A 223 0.42 19.73 -2.51
CA SER A 223 -0.06 21.10 -2.57
C SER A 223 -0.29 21.46 -4.05
N HIS A 224 -1.55 21.40 -4.50
CA HIS A 224 -2.10 21.87 -5.79
C HIS A 224 -1.99 20.92 -7.00
N PHE A 225 -3.11 20.31 -7.41
CA PHE A 225 -3.46 20.11 -8.83
C PHE A 225 -4.98 20.17 -9.05
N HIS A 226 -5.38 20.84 -10.13
CA HIS A 226 -6.74 20.99 -10.62
C HIS A 226 -7.30 19.68 -11.20
N LEU A 227 -8.61 19.50 -11.04
CA LEU A 227 -9.50 18.47 -11.59
C LEU A 227 -9.08 17.90 -12.97
N MET A 228 -9.13 16.56 -13.13
CA MET A 228 -9.26 15.93 -14.45
C MET A 228 -10.15 14.67 -14.34
N VAL A 229 -11.33 14.73 -14.94
CA VAL A 229 -12.32 13.65 -15.07
C VAL A 229 -11.94 12.76 -16.26
N TRP A 230 -11.99 11.43 -16.13
CA TRP A 230 -11.88 10.51 -17.27
C TRP A 230 -12.92 9.40 -17.27
N ARG A 231 -13.34 9.05 -18.49
CA ARG A 231 -14.30 8.00 -18.86
C ARG A 231 -13.53 6.71 -19.17
N LEU A 232 -13.86 5.65 -18.45
CA LEU A 232 -13.20 4.34 -18.48
C LEU A 232 -13.78 3.41 -19.55
N THR A 233 -12.92 2.76 -20.33
CA THR A 233 -13.24 1.48 -20.97
C THR A 233 -12.48 0.38 -20.24
N ARG A 234 -13.19 -0.27 -19.31
CA ARG A 234 -12.80 -1.36 -18.39
C ARG A 234 -11.69 -1.01 -17.38
N SER A 235 -12.13 -0.43 -16.27
CA SER A 235 -11.46 -0.54 -14.97
C SER A 235 -11.89 -1.83 -14.26
N VAL A 236 -10.96 -2.45 -13.57
CA VAL A 236 -11.25 -3.36 -12.46
C VAL A 236 -11.28 -2.51 -11.17
N LEU A 237 -12.34 -1.74 -10.97
CA LEU A 237 -12.49 -0.85 -9.80
C LEU A 237 -13.77 -1.18 -9.03
N SER A 238 -13.67 -2.18 -8.15
CA SER A 238 -14.23 -2.26 -6.79
C SER A 238 -14.50 -3.71 -6.37
N SER A 239 -15.11 -4.53 -7.24
CA SER A 239 -15.49 -5.90 -6.90
C SER A 239 -14.32 -6.90 -7.02
N ALA A 240 -13.58 -6.88 -8.12
CA ALA A 240 -12.49 -7.85 -8.31
C ALA A 240 -11.27 -7.58 -7.42
N LEU A 241 -11.09 -6.35 -6.92
CA LEU A 241 -10.11 -6.05 -5.86
C LEU A 241 -10.45 -6.77 -4.55
N ALA A 242 -11.73 -6.81 -4.16
CA ALA A 242 -12.15 -7.49 -2.94
C ALA A 242 -11.99 -9.02 -3.07
N ASP A 243 -12.28 -9.56 -4.25
CA ASP A 243 -12.16 -11.01 -4.53
C ASP A 243 -10.67 -11.45 -4.61
N ALA A 244 -9.81 -10.69 -5.28
CA ALA A 244 -8.36 -10.97 -5.36
C ALA A 244 -7.68 -10.97 -3.97
N MET A 245 -8.16 -10.13 -3.05
CA MET A 245 -7.63 -10.00 -1.69
C MET A 245 -8.15 -11.05 -0.70
N ALA A 246 -9.26 -11.71 -1.02
CA ALA A 246 -9.87 -12.72 -0.15
C ALA A 246 -9.03 -14.02 -0.10
N GLY A 247 -8.31 -14.36 -1.17
CA GLY A 247 -7.64 -15.67 -1.32
C GLY A 247 -6.11 -15.67 -1.33
N HIS A 248 -5.44 -14.83 -2.14
CA HIS A 248 -4.12 -15.22 -2.66
C HIS A 248 -2.93 -14.29 -2.37
N CYS A 249 -3.13 -12.98 -2.10
CA CYS A 249 -2.01 -12.04 -1.93
C CYS A 249 -1.03 -12.37 -0.78
N LEU A 250 -1.45 -13.17 0.21
CA LEU A 250 -0.71 -13.37 1.47
C LEU A 250 0.21 -14.58 1.50
N GLU A 251 0.11 -15.51 0.54
CA GLU A 251 1.03 -16.67 0.45
C GLU A 251 2.42 -16.26 -0.10
N MET A 252 2.60 -14.98 -0.42
CA MET A 252 3.77 -14.42 -1.08
C MET A 252 4.63 -13.52 -0.17
N LEU A 253 4.21 -13.29 1.08
CA LEU A 253 4.95 -12.57 2.11
C LEU A 253 5.81 -13.53 2.94
#